data_AF-A0A2J8S4H2-F1
#
_entry.id   AF-A0A2J8S4H2-F1
#
_cell.length_a   1.000
_cell.length_b   1.000
_cell.length_c   1.000
_cell.angle_alpha   90.00
_cell.angle_beta   90.00
_cell.angle_gamma   90.00
#
_symmetry.space_group_name_H-M   'P 1'
#
loop_
_entity.id
_entity.type
_entity.pdbx_description
1 polymer ?
#
loop_
_entity_poly.entity_id
_entity_poly.type
_entity_poly.pdbx_seq_one_letter_code
_entity_poly.pdbx_strand_id
1 'polypeptide(L)' 'MACTIQKAEALDGARLMQILWYDEEESLYPAVWLRDNCPCSDCYLDSAKARKLLVEALDVNIGIKGLT' A
#
# COMPACT_ATOMS: atom_id res chain seq x y z
N MET A 1 -20.07 -4.49 7.39
CA MET A 1 -19.40 -4.89 6.13
C MET A 1 -18.23 -3.95 5.77
N ALA A 2 -17.88 -3.00 6.63
CA ALA A 2 -16.93 -1.89 6.37
C ALA A 2 -15.46 -2.26 6.11
N CYS A 3 -15.10 -3.54 6.05
CA CYS A 3 -13.73 -3.98 5.80
C CYS A 3 -13.62 -5.08 4.75
N THR A 4 -14.69 -5.31 3.97
CA THR A 4 -14.65 -6.20 2.81
C THR A 4 -14.34 -5.38 1.57
N ILE A 5 -13.27 -5.73 0.87
CA ILE A 5 -12.87 -5.09 -0.38
C ILE A 5 -13.84 -5.52 -1.49
N GLN A 6 -14.51 -4.56 -2.13
CA GLN A 6 -15.33 -4.77 -3.32
C GLN A 6 -14.49 -4.61 -4.59
N LYS A 7 -13.63 -3.58 -4.64
CA LYS A 7 -12.70 -3.34 -5.73
C LYS A 7 -11.39 -2.75 -5.20
N ALA A 8 -10.29 -3.11 -5.84
CA ALA A 8 -8.99 -2.49 -5.63
C ALA A 8 -8.38 -2.16 -6.98
N GLU A 9 -7.90 -0.93 -7.17
CA GLU A 9 -7.27 -0.52 -8.43
C GLU A 9 -6.19 0.54 -8.23
N ALA A 10 -5.26 0.62 -9.20
CA ALA A 10 -4.23 1.63 -9.23
C ALA A 10 -4.69 2.83 -10.08
N LEU A 11 -4.64 4.03 -9.50
CA LEU A 11 -5.03 5.30 -10.12
C LEU A 11 -3.83 6.26 -10.21
N ASP A 12 -4.03 7.40 -10.88
CA ASP A 12 -3.08 8.51 -10.95
C ASP A 12 -1.66 8.08 -11.39
N GLY A 13 -1.54 7.50 -12.58
CA GLY A 13 -0.26 6.95 -13.05
C GLY A 13 0.28 5.81 -12.17
N ALA A 14 -0.62 5.06 -11.55
CA ALA A 14 -0.34 4.00 -10.57
C ALA A 14 0.32 4.48 -9.26
N ARG A 15 0.16 5.76 -8.90
CA ARG A 15 0.72 6.36 -7.69
C ARG A 15 -0.23 6.31 -6.49
N LEU A 16 -1.50 5.98 -6.72
CA LEU A 16 -2.51 5.75 -5.70
C LEU A 16 -3.15 4.37 -5.87
N MET A 17 -3.40 3.68 -4.77
CA MET A 17 -4.33 2.56 -4.72
C MET A 17 -5.66 3.08 -4.19
N GLN A 18 -6.74 2.85 -4.92
CA GLN A 18 -8.09 3.04 -4.43
C GLN A 18 -8.67 1.69 -4.00
N ILE A 19 -9.31 1.68 -2.83
CA ILE A 19 -10.17 0.60 -2.38
C ILE A 19 -11.60 1.13 -2.36
N LEU A 20 -12.50 0.44 -3.07
CA LEU A 20 -13.94 0.54 -2.87
C LEU A 20 -14.34 -0.57 -1.90
N TRP A 21 -14.96 -0.19 -0.79
CA TRP A 21 -15.48 -1.10 0.21
C TRP A 21 -16.92 -1.49 -0.11
N TYR A 22 -17.38 -2.64 0.39
CA TYR A 22 -18.75 -3.12 0.14
C TYR A 22 -19.86 -2.25 0.75
N ASP A 23 -19.53 -1.28 1.62
CA ASP A 23 -20.45 -0.25 2.08
C ASP A 23 -20.39 1.04 1.22
N GLU A 24 -19.79 0.94 0.03
CA GLU A 24 -19.69 1.98 -1.01
C GLU A 24 -18.79 3.18 -0.62
N GLU A 25 -18.09 3.10 0.51
CA GLU A 25 -17.06 4.06 0.87
C GLU A 25 -15.77 3.80 0.08
N GLU A 26 -14.99 4.86 -0.13
CA GLU A 26 -13.70 4.79 -0.83
C GLU A 26 -12.54 5.16 0.10
N SER A 27 -11.39 4.52 -0.11
CA SER A 27 -10.15 4.88 0.58
C SER A 27 -8.97 4.90 -0.38
N LEU A 28 -8.08 5.89 -0.21
CA LEU A 28 -6.93 6.11 -1.07
C LEU A 28 -5.63 5.90 -0.30
N TYR A 29 -4.71 5.12 -0.88
CA TYR A 29 -3.42 4.80 -0.29
C TYR A 29 -2.30 5.10 -1.29
N PRO A 30 -1.41 6.06 -1.01
CA PRO A 30 -0.26 6.34 -1.88
C PRO A 30 0.65 5.13 -2.04
N ALA A 31 1.09 4.85 -3.26
CA ALA A 31 1.99 3.75 -3.59
C ALA A 31 3.31 3.82 -2.79
N VAL A 32 3.85 5.03 -2.61
CA VAL A 32 5.04 5.27 -1.79
C VAL A 32 4.82 4.88 -0.32
N TRP A 33 3.63 5.15 0.24
CA TRP A 33 3.30 4.79 1.62
C TRP A 33 3.08 3.28 1.77
N LEU A 34 2.40 2.65 0.81
CA LEU A 34 2.24 1.20 0.77
C LEU A 34 3.59 0.50 0.72
N ARG A 35 4.53 0.99 -0.11
CA ARG A 35 5.88 0.46 -0.18
C ARG A 35 6.66 0.66 1.12
N ASP A 36 6.55 1.85 1.73
CA ASP A 36 7.21 2.16 3.01
C ASP A 36 6.75 1.24 4.16
N ASN A 37 5.50 0.77 4.10
CA ASN A 37 4.87 -0.03 5.14
C ASN A 37 4.66 -1.50 4.74
N CYS A 38 5.47 -2.00 3.80
CA CYS A 38 5.44 -3.40 3.39
C CYS A 38 5.69 -4.33 4.61
N PRO A 39 4.81 -5.30 4.91
CA PRO A 39 4.92 -6.14 6.10
C PRO A 39 5.83 -7.37 5.92
N CYS A 40 6.52 -7.50 4.79
CA CYS A 40 7.41 -8.65 4.56
C CYS A 40 8.62 -8.62 5.52
N SER A 41 9.27 -9.77 5.71
CA SER A 41 10.42 -9.93 6.61
C SER A 41 11.62 -9.05 6.25
N ASP A 42 11.74 -8.63 4.98
CA ASP A 42 12.83 -7.75 4.53
C ASP A 42 12.58 -6.31 4.97
N CYS A 43 11.32 -5.86 4.94
CA CYS A 43 10.92 -4.49 5.21
C CYS A 43 10.49 -4.24 6.65
N TYR A 44 10.08 -5.27 7.38
CA TYR A 44 9.52 -5.17 8.73
C TYR A 44 10.06 -6.27 9.64
N LEU A 45 10.43 -5.90 10.87
CA LEU A 45 10.84 -6.82 11.92
C LEU A 45 9.64 -7.14 12.82
N ASP A 46 9.01 -8.29 12.58
CA ASP A 46 7.76 -8.65 13.27
C ASP A 46 7.90 -8.77 14.80
N SER A 47 9.05 -9.23 15.30
CA SER A 47 9.31 -9.35 16.74
C SER A 47 9.39 -8.02 17.47
N ALA A 48 9.80 -6.95 16.77
CA ALA A 48 9.92 -5.60 17.33
C ALA A 48 8.74 -4.70 16.95
N LYS A 49 7.84 -5.18 16.07
CA LYS A 49 6.79 -4.38 15.44
C LYS A 49 7.35 -3.07 14.84
N ALA A 50 8.50 -3.16 14.16
CA ALA A 50 9.26 -2.00 13.68
C ALA A 50 9.68 -2.13 12.20
N ARG A 51 9.73 -1.00 11.49
CA ARG A 51 10.21 -0.91 10.12
C ARG A 51 11.72 -1.14 10.06
N LYS A 52 12.16 -1.99 9.13
CA LYS A 52 13.57 -2.19 8.74
C LYS A 52 13.93 -1.40 7.48
N LEU A 53 12.95 -1.16 6.60
CA LEU A 53 13.15 -0.44 5.36
C LEU A 53 13.75 0.96 5.64
N LEU A 54 14.90 1.21 5.03
CA LEU A 54 15.56 2.51 5.08
C LEU A 54 14.97 3.45 4.02
N VAL A 55 15.06 4.77 4.25
CA VAL A 55 14.58 5.78 3.31
C VAL A 55 15.33 5.68 1.98
N GLU A 56 16.62 5.33 2.03
CA GLU A 56 17.48 5.12 0.86
C GLU A 56 17.00 4.00 -0.08
N ALA A 57 16.19 3.07 0.44
CA ALA A 57 15.60 1.98 -0.35
C ALA A 57 14.19 2.32 -0.90
N LEU A 58 13.65 3.50 -0.57
CA LEU A 58 12.32 3.93 -0.97
C LEU A 58 12.41 4.90 -2.15
N ASP A 59 12.01 4.44 -3.33
CA ASP A 59 11.76 5.35 -4.45
C ASP A 59 10.50 6.18 -4.16
N VAL A 60 10.68 7.47 -3.88
CA VAL A 60 9.56 8.39 -3.62
C VAL A 60 8.63 8.53 -4.82
N ASN A 61 9.09 8.20 -6.03
CA ASN A 61 8.33 8.22 -7.29
C ASN A 61 7.78 6.84 -7.71
N ILE A 62 7.86 5.82 -6.84
CA ILE A 62 7.36 4.45 -7.11
C ILE A 62 5.88 4.37 -7.51
N GLY A 63 5.57 3.63 -8.57
CA GLY A 63 4.21 3.26 -8.95
C GLY A 63 3.92 1.78 -8.70
N ILE A 64 2.64 1.42 -8.58
CA ILE A 64 2.18 0.03 -8.49
C ILE A 64 2.34 -0.62 -9.86
N LYS A 65 3.19 -1.67 -9.94
CA LYS A 65 3.42 -2.38 -11.21
C LYS A 65 2.25 -3.29 -11.62
N GLY A 66 1.58 -3.88 -10.64
CA GLY A 66 0.45 -4.78 -10.85
C GLY A 66 -0.33 -4.95 -9.55
N LEU A 67 -1.64 -5.05 -9.69
CA LEU A 67 -2.58 -5.29 -8.60
C LEU A 67 -3.46 -6.44 -9.08
N THR A 68 -3.30 -7.62 -8.47
CA THR A 68 -4.02 -8.86 -8.78
C THR A 68 -4.87 -9.28 -7.61
#